data_AF-A0AAD5WVU7-F1
#
_entry.id   AF-A0AAD5WVU7-F1
#
_cell.length_a   1.000
_cell.length_b   1.000
_cell.length_c   1.000
_cell.angle_alpha   90.00
_cell.angle_beta   90.00
_cell.angle_gamma   90.00
#
_symmetry.space_group_name_H-M   'P 1'
#
loop_
_entity.id
_entity.type
_entity.pdbx_description
1 polymer ?
#
loop_
_entity_poly.entity_id
_entity_poly.type
_entity_poly.pdbx_seq_one_letter_code
_entity_poly.pdbx_strand_id
1 'polypeptide(L)'
;MSLSPITTSLWFSNGEAVEAANFWMTIFDTAPPSPSGEPHPKCELTHMHYYTENNAVCGQTPGEVMLVAFTLRGQRFVALNGGPQFDLSTGGISFQIDCDTQEQVDHFWDKLREGGPEANQVCGWLKDKYGVVWQVVPHDLKKWLIEEKGSKVVKMMQGMKKLEIKPLRKAFEEE
;
A
#
# COMPACT_ATOMS: atom_id res chain seq x y z
N MET A 1 0.42 -17.12 20.24
CA MET A 1 0.09 -16.28 19.07
C MET A 1 1.39 -15.93 18.39
N SER A 2 1.50 -16.21 17.09
CA SER A 2 2.73 -16.07 16.32
C SER A 2 3.19 -14.61 16.32
N LEU A 3 4.27 -14.32 17.06
CA LEU A 3 4.99 -13.05 17.01
C LEU A 3 5.85 -13.10 15.74
N SER A 4 5.41 -12.46 14.66
CA SER A 4 6.31 -12.18 13.56
C SER A 4 7.52 -11.41 14.12
N PRO A 5 8.76 -11.91 13.99
CA PRO A 5 9.95 -11.30 14.59
C PRO A 5 10.34 -9.97 13.94
N ILE A 6 9.70 -9.61 12.82
CA ILE A 6 9.95 -8.41 12.03
C ILE A 6 8.60 -7.75 11.78
N THR A 7 8.53 -6.44 12.02
CA THR A 7 7.35 -5.60 11.75
C THR A 7 7.75 -4.47 10.81
N THR A 8 6.95 -4.22 9.78
CA THR A 8 7.16 -3.08 8.88
C THR A 8 6.85 -1.79 9.63
N SER A 9 7.85 -0.91 9.72
CA SER A 9 7.73 0.41 10.35
C SER A 9 7.84 1.51 9.31
N LEU A 10 6.85 2.40 9.26
CA LEU A 10 6.75 3.54 8.35
C LEU A 10 7.12 4.81 9.10
N TRP A 11 8.07 5.56 8.57
CA TRP A 11 8.55 6.79 9.21
C TRP A 11 7.84 8.01 8.64
N PHE A 12 7.26 8.84 9.50
CA PHE A 12 6.61 10.08 9.14
C PHE A 12 7.37 11.27 9.73
N SER A 13 7.77 12.19 8.85
CA SER A 13 8.43 13.44 9.25
C SER A 13 7.46 14.52 9.71
N ASN A 14 6.18 14.42 9.33
CA ASN A 14 5.22 15.53 9.38
C ASN A 14 4.07 15.31 10.39
N GLY A 15 4.11 14.24 11.19
CA GLY A 15 3.05 13.96 12.17
C GLY A 15 1.84 13.18 11.64
N GLU A 16 1.82 12.82 10.36
CA GLU A 16 0.64 12.30 9.64
C GLU A 16 0.38 10.79 9.85
N ALA A 17 1.13 10.10 10.72
CA ALA A 17 1.07 8.64 10.86
C ALA A 17 -0.35 8.08 11.12
N VAL A 18 -1.14 8.74 11.96
CA VAL A 18 -2.51 8.29 12.29
C VAL A 18 -3.47 8.53 11.15
N GLU A 19 -3.34 9.67 10.46
CA GLU A 19 -4.16 9.99 9.31
C GLU A 19 -3.92 8.98 8.18
N ALA A 20 -2.64 8.67 7.90
CA ALA A 20 -2.26 7.69 6.91
C ALA A 20 -2.77 6.28 7.25
N ALA A 21 -2.60 5.84 8.50
CA ALA A 21 -3.15 4.57 8.96
C ALA A 21 -4.66 4.48 8.75
N ASN A 22 -5.42 5.49 9.18
CA ASN A 22 -6.87 5.53 9.00
C ASN A 22 -7.30 5.58 7.54
N PHE A 23 -6.57 6.33 6.70
CA PHE A 23 -6.79 6.38 5.26
C PHE A 23 -6.64 5.00 4.62
N TRP A 24 -5.53 4.30 4.87
CA TRP A 24 -5.32 2.98 4.31
C TRP A 24 -6.34 1.97 4.84
N MET A 25 -6.61 1.94 6.14
CA MET A 25 -7.63 1.03 6.70
C MET A 25 -9.00 1.24 6.03
N THR A 26 -9.41 2.49 5.83
CA THR A 26 -10.67 2.82 5.13
C THR A 26 -10.69 2.29 3.70
N ILE A 27 -9.59 2.44 2.96
CA ILE A 27 -9.48 1.91 1.59
C ILE A 27 -9.61 0.40 1.57
N PHE A 28 -8.92 -0.29 2.47
CA PHE A 28 -8.94 -1.76 2.52
C PHE A 28 -10.27 -2.34 3.01
N ASP A 29 -10.96 -1.66 3.92
CA ASP A 29 -12.27 -2.06 4.44
C ASP A 29 -13.41 -1.81 3.45
N THR A 30 -13.27 -0.81 2.56
CA THR A 30 -14.28 -0.49 1.52
C THR A 30 -14.04 -1.21 0.19
N ALA A 31 -12.96 -1.98 0.09
CA ALA A 31 -12.60 -2.68 -1.13
C ALA A 31 -13.59 -3.80 -1.49
N PRO A 32 -13.84 -4.05 -2.80
CA PRO A 32 -14.70 -5.13 -3.23
C PRO A 32 -14.24 -6.49 -2.67
N PRO A 33 -15.17 -7.40 -2.32
CA PRO A 33 -14.84 -8.70 -1.76
C PRO A 33 -14.11 -9.58 -2.78
N SER A 34 -13.33 -10.54 -2.29
CA SER A 34 -12.72 -11.55 -3.17
C SER A 34 -13.81 -12.42 -3.83
N PRO A 35 -13.63 -12.83 -5.10
CA PRO A 35 -14.51 -13.79 -5.76
C PRO A 35 -14.64 -15.14 -5.04
N SER A 36 -13.67 -15.51 -4.19
CA SER A 36 -13.74 -16.73 -3.38
C SER A 36 -14.85 -16.70 -2.33
N GLY A 37 -15.35 -15.51 -1.99
CA GLY A 37 -16.31 -15.30 -0.90
C GLY A 37 -15.68 -15.39 0.49
N GLU A 38 -14.37 -15.63 0.59
CA GLU A 38 -13.68 -15.61 1.88
C GLU A 38 -13.58 -14.17 2.40
N PRO A 39 -13.97 -13.92 3.67
CA PRO A 39 -13.85 -12.59 4.24
C PRO A 39 -12.38 -12.25 4.43
N HIS A 40 -12.00 -11.03 4.03
CA HIS A 40 -10.68 -10.52 4.37
C HIS A 40 -10.57 -10.32 5.89
N PRO A 41 -9.39 -10.52 6.50
CA PRO A 41 -9.18 -10.15 7.89
C PRO A 41 -9.46 -8.66 8.08
N LYS A 42 -9.98 -8.30 9.25
CA LYS A 42 -10.34 -6.92 9.58
C LYS A 42 -9.12 -6.00 9.58
N CYS A 43 -9.27 -4.77 9.10
CA CYS A 43 -8.29 -3.71 9.35
C CYS A 43 -8.59 -3.08 10.72
N GLU A 44 -7.57 -2.97 11.57
CA GLU A 44 -7.75 -2.41 12.91
C GLU A 44 -6.56 -1.60 13.37
N LEU A 45 -6.85 -0.48 14.03
CA LEU A 45 -5.88 0.22 14.84
C LEU A 45 -5.77 -0.53 16.17
N THR A 46 -4.59 -1.08 16.41
CA THR A 46 -4.34 -1.96 17.56
C THR A 46 -3.86 -1.18 18.78
N HIS A 47 -2.91 -0.26 18.60
CA HIS A 47 -2.29 0.50 19.70
C HIS A 47 -1.87 1.88 19.22
N MET A 48 -1.98 2.87 20.12
CA MET A 48 -1.40 4.19 19.95
C MET A 48 -0.55 4.54 21.17
N HIS A 49 0.62 5.10 20.90
CA HIS A 49 1.50 5.66 21.91
C HIS A 49 1.70 7.14 21.66
N TYR A 50 1.73 7.90 22.74
CA TYR A 50 1.86 9.35 22.71
C TYR A 50 3.23 9.76 23.24
N TYR A 51 3.71 10.91 22.78
CA TYR A 51 4.83 11.58 23.41
C TYR A 51 4.46 11.98 24.84
N THR A 52 5.41 11.82 25.72
CA THR A 52 5.39 12.17 27.14
C THR A 52 6.50 13.17 27.38
N GLU A 53 6.48 13.85 28.52
CA GLU A 53 7.55 14.77 28.93
C GLU A 53 8.93 14.09 28.94
N ASN A 54 8.99 12.77 29.13
CA ASN A 54 10.23 12.00 29.24
C ASN A 54 10.81 11.50 27.90
N ASN A 55 10.04 11.51 26.80
CA ASN A 55 10.49 10.98 25.50
C ASN A 55 10.31 11.97 24.33
N ALA A 56 9.83 13.19 24.60
CA ALA A 56 9.80 14.32 23.67
C ALA A 56 11.20 14.97 23.52
N VAL A 57 12.21 14.20 23.08
CA VAL A 57 13.63 14.61 23.13
C VAL A 57 14.07 15.37 21.87
N CYS A 58 13.27 15.37 20.80
CA CYS A 58 13.63 15.95 19.50
C CYS A 58 12.60 16.95 18.96
N GLY A 59 12.04 17.79 19.85
CA GLY A 59 11.14 18.88 19.46
C GLY A 59 9.68 18.50 19.26
N GLN A 60 9.27 17.31 19.70
CA GLN A 60 7.87 16.87 19.70
C GLN A 60 7.11 17.41 20.92
N THR A 61 5.79 17.57 20.81
CA THR A 61 4.97 18.08 21.91
C THR A 61 4.42 16.92 22.74
N PRO A 62 4.57 16.90 24.07
CA PRO A 62 3.88 15.94 24.93
C PRO A 62 2.36 15.93 24.67
N GLY A 63 1.78 14.73 24.56
CA GLY A 63 0.38 14.53 24.19
C GLY A 63 0.13 14.33 22.70
N GLU A 64 1.09 14.62 21.82
CA GLU A 64 1.01 14.26 20.41
C GLU A 64 1.24 12.76 20.19
N VAL A 65 0.70 12.22 19.09
CA VAL A 65 0.88 10.80 18.77
C VAL A 65 2.32 10.56 18.31
N MET A 66 3.01 9.68 19.02
CA MET A 66 4.34 9.19 18.67
C MET A 66 4.25 8.06 17.66
N LEU A 67 3.44 7.04 17.95
CA LEU A 67 3.40 5.80 17.20
C LEU A 67 1.98 5.25 17.14
N VAL A 68 1.60 4.70 15.98
CA VAL A 68 0.37 3.94 15.78
C VAL A 68 0.71 2.56 15.22
N ALA A 69 0.17 1.51 15.84
CA ALA A 69 0.25 0.15 15.33
C ALA A 69 -1.12 -0.25 14.79
N PHE A 70 -1.16 -0.77 13.56
CA PHE A 70 -2.39 -1.11 12.88
C PHE A 70 -2.22 -2.36 12.02
N THR A 71 -3.32 -2.93 11.55
CA THR A 71 -3.33 -4.03 10.59
C THR A 71 -4.04 -3.63 9.31
N LEU A 72 -3.50 -4.09 8.18
CA LEU A 72 -4.18 -4.07 6.88
C LEU A 72 -4.39 -5.51 6.46
N ARG A 73 -5.65 -5.97 6.46
CA ARG A 73 -6.02 -7.36 6.15
C ARG A 73 -5.15 -8.40 6.86
N GLY A 74 -4.88 -8.18 8.15
CA GLY A 74 -4.10 -9.09 9.00
C GLY A 74 -2.58 -8.90 8.95
N GLN A 75 -2.05 -8.08 8.03
CA GLN A 75 -0.64 -7.71 8.04
C GLN A 75 -0.40 -6.55 9.01
N ARG A 76 0.52 -6.73 9.97
CA ARG A 76 0.84 -5.72 10.99
C ARG A 76 1.81 -4.67 10.47
N PHE A 77 1.46 -3.42 10.72
CA PHE A 77 2.29 -2.25 10.45
C PHE A 77 2.44 -1.39 11.71
N VAL A 78 3.51 -0.62 11.73
CA VAL A 78 3.74 0.47 12.67
C VAL A 78 3.97 1.73 11.84
N ALA A 79 3.33 2.84 12.20
CA ALA A 79 3.67 4.16 11.68
C ALA A 79 4.16 5.04 12.84
N LEU A 80 5.32 5.66 12.65
CA LEU A 80 6.04 6.41 13.66
C LEU A 80 6.21 7.86 13.20
N ASN A 81 5.73 8.80 14.00
CA ASN A 81 5.97 10.23 13.84
C ASN A 81 7.34 10.58 14.40
N GLY A 82 8.40 10.29 13.65
CA GLY A 82 9.78 10.34 14.14
C GLY A 82 10.51 11.67 13.89
N GLY A 83 9.97 12.54 13.03
CA GLY A 83 10.61 13.82 12.66
C GLY A 83 11.43 13.73 11.36
N PRO A 84 12.26 14.73 11.04
CA PRO A 84 12.84 14.91 9.70
C PRO A 84 14.05 14.00 9.38
N GLN A 85 14.40 13.04 10.24
CA GLN A 85 15.63 12.25 10.13
C GLN A 85 15.57 11.22 8.99
N PHE A 86 14.38 10.68 8.68
CA PHE A 86 14.18 9.72 7.60
C PHE A 86 13.02 10.15 6.71
N ASP A 87 13.14 9.85 5.41
CA ASP A 87 12.14 10.16 4.40
C ASP A 87 11.60 8.88 3.77
N LEU A 88 10.33 8.59 4.05
CA LEU A 88 9.58 7.45 3.52
C LEU A 88 9.37 7.55 2.00
N SER A 89 9.37 8.76 1.44
CA SER A 89 9.04 9.04 0.05
C SER A 89 10.14 8.65 -0.95
N THR A 90 11.30 8.22 -0.47
CA THR A 90 12.47 7.84 -1.28
C THR A 90 12.24 6.59 -2.14
N GLY A 91 11.19 5.80 -1.87
CA GLY A 91 10.73 4.71 -2.74
C GLY A 91 11.50 3.39 -2.65
N GLY A 92 12.31 3.21 -1.60
CA GLY A 92 13.07 1.96 -1.37
C GLY A 92 12.22 0.74 -0.99
N ILE A 93 10.95 0.94 -0.64
CA ILE A 93 9.98 -0.09 -0.29
C ILE A 93 8.68 0.20 -1.04
N SER A 94 8.02 -0.85 -1.52
CA SER A 94 6.66 -0.76 -2.07
C SER A 94 5.78 -1.87 -1.51
N PHE A 95 4.48 -1.59 -1.40
CA PHE A 95 3.48 -2.57 -0.98
C PHE A 95 2.67 -3.03 -2.18
N GLN A 96 2.63 -4.34 -2.38
CA GLN A 96 1.92 -4.95 -3.49
C GLN A 96 0.54 -5.42 -3.03
N ILE A 97 -0.49 -5.05 -3.78
CA ILE A 97 -1.87 -5.47 -3.59
C ILE A 97 -2.25 -6.36 -4.76
N ASP A 98 -2.48 -7.64 -4.47
CA ASP A 98 -2.97 -8.60 -5.45
C ASP A 98 -4.49 -8.46 -5.58
N CYS A 99 -4.97 -8.21 -6.80
CA CYS A 99 -6.38 -7.99 -7.12
C CYS A 99 -6.90 -9.11 -8.04
N ASP A 100 -8.00 -9.75 -7.65
CA ASP A 100 -8.65 -10.82 -8.40
C ASP A 100 -9.56 -10.27 -9.52
N THR A 101 -10.12 -9.07 -9.33
CA THR A 101 -11.07 -8.46 -10.26
C THR A 101 -10.68 -7.05 -10.69
N GLN A 102 -11.25 -6.59 -11.80
CA GLN A 102 -10.99 -5.24 -12.31
C GLN A 102 -11.53 -4.18 -11.34
N GLU A 103 -12.66 -4.46 -10.69
CA GLU A 103 -13.27 -3.58 -9.70
C GLU A 103 -12.34 -3.36 -8.50
N GLN A 104 -11.61 -4.39 -8.07
CA GLN A 104 -10.60 -4.24 -7.03
C GLN A 104 -9.41 -3.39 -7.51
N VAL A 105 -8.92 -3.64 -8.72
CA VAL A 105 -7.84 -2.83 -9.32
C VAL A 105 -8.26 -1.36 -9.39
N ASP A 106 -9.46 -1.10 -9.90
CA ASP A 106 -10.02 0.24 -10.03
C ASP A 106 -10.16 0.92 -8.66
N HIS A 107 -10.72 0.21 -7.67
CA HIS A 107 -10.89 0.72 -6.30
C HIS A 107 -9.57 1.13 -5.67
N PHE A 108 -8.58 0.23 -5.63
CA PHE A 108 -7.29 0.53 -4.99
C PHE A 108 -6.53 1.60 -5.76
N TRP A 109 -6.52 1.52 -7.09
CA TRP A 109 -5.84 2.51 -7.92
C TRP A 109 -6.41 3.91 -7.73
N ASP A 110 -7.73 4.06 -7.83
CA ASP A 110 -8.38 5.37 -7.78
C ASP A 110 -8.33 5.99 -6.38
N LYS A 111 -8.39 5.18 -5.33
CA LYS A 111 -8.26 5.68 -3.95
C LYS A 111 -6.84 6.02 -3.56
N LEU A 112 -5.86 5.17 -3.87
CA LEU A 112 -4.47 5.40 -3.44
C LEU A 112 -3.77 6.50 -4.24
N ARG A 113 -4.18 6.75 -5.50
CA ARG A 113 -3.64 7.85 -6.30
C ARG A 113 -4.12 9.23 -5.87
N GLU A 114 -5.18 9.31 -5.06
CA GLU A 114 -5.79 10.57 -4.65
C GLU A 114 -4.80 11.41 -3.83
N GLY A 115 -4.49 12.62 -4.31
CA GLY A 115 -3.49 13.50 -3.70
C GLY A 115 -2.03 13.08 -3.90
N GLY A 116 -1.78 11.98 -4.62
CA GLY A 116 -0.44 11.50 -4.96
C GLY A 116 0.11 12.11 -6.26
N PRO A 117 1.44 12.10 -6.48
CA PRO A 117 2.05 12.64 -7.69
C PRO A 117 1.75 11.80 -8.93
N GLU A 118 1.19 12.42 -9.97
CA GLU A 118 0.85 11.72 -11.22
C GLU A 118 2.08 11.16 -11.95
N ALA A 119 3.23 11.81 -11.81
CA ALA A 119 4.49 11.37 -12.40
C ALA A 119 4.97 9.99 -11.89
N ASN A 120 4.48 9.54 -10.73
CA ASN A 120 4.81 8.24 -10.17
C ASN A 120 3.83 7.13 -10.59
N GLN A 121 2.82 7.44 -11.42
CA GLN A 121 1.82 6.47 -11.87
C GLN A 121 2.30 5.78 -13.15
N VAL A 122 2.73 4.52 -13.04
CA VAL A 122 3.28 3.75 -14.17
C VAL A 122 3.16 2.24 -13.94
N CYS A 123 2.68 1.47 -14.91
CA CYS A 123 2.68 0.00 -14.88
C CYS A 123 2.06 -0.64 -13.62
N GLY A 124 1.03 -0.05 -13.02
CA GLY A 124 0.41 -0.51 -11.77
C GLY A 124 1.06 0.05 -10.51
N TRP A 125 2.14 0.82 -10.64
CA TRP A 125 2.81 1.52 -9.56
C TRP A 125 2.22 2.90 -9.38
N LEU A 126 2.11 3.34 -8.14
CA LEU A 126 1.77 4.72 -7.77
C LEU A 126 2.44 5.08 -6.45
N LYS A 127 2.52 6.37 -6.17
CA LYS A 127 2.87 6.90 -4.84
C LYS A 127 1.64 7.61 -4.28
N ASP A 128 1.26 7.30 -3.04
CA ASP A 128 0.13 7.97 -2.37
C ASP A 128 0.53 9.35 -1.83
N LYS A 129 -0.45 10.09 -1.29
CA LYS A 129 -0.23 11.43 -0.70
C LYS A 129 0.73 11.44 0.50
N TYR A 130 0.99 10.29 1.12
CA TYR A 130 1.90 10.13 2.27
C TYR A 130 3.30 9.65 1.85
N GLY A 131 3.52 9.47 0.54
CA GLY A 131 4.81 9.07 -0.01
C GLY A 131 5.04 7.56 -0.09
N VAL A 132 4.08 6.74 0.30
CA VAL A 132 4.20 5.27 0.22
C VAL A 132 4.00 4.82 -1.23
N VAL A 133 4.89 3.93 -1.69
CA VAL A 133 4.80 3.35 -3.03
C VAL A 133 3.94 2.09 -2.98
N TRP A 134 2.96 2.02 -3.86
CA TRP A 134 2.03 0.91 -3.99
C TRP A 134 2.12 0.29 -5.37
N GLN A 135 1.95 -1.04 -5.45
CA GLN A 135 1.79 -1.79 -6.68
C GLN A 135 0.40 -2.42 -6.67
N VAL A 136 -0.54 -1.89 -7.44
CA VAL A 136 -1.88 -2.46 -7.61
C VAL A 136 -1.83 -3.37 -8.83
N VAL A 137 -1.81 -4.68 -8.61
CA VAL A 137 -1.58 -5.66 -9.67
C VAL A 137 -2.70 -6.70 -9.75
N PRO A 138 -3.00 -7.21 -10.96
CA PRO A 138 -3.77 -8.44 -11.10
C PRO A 138 -3.08 -9.62 -10.40
N HIS A 139 -3.84 -10.48 -9.71
CA HIS A 139 -3.34 -11.67 -9.02
C HIS A 139 -2.44 -12.54 -9.92
N ASP A 140 -2.89 -12.78 -11.16
CA ASP A 140 -2.19 -13.61 -12.14
C ASP A 140 -1.00 -12.92 -12.80
N LEU A 141 -0.75 -11.62 -12.55
CA LEU A 141 0.26 -10.85 -13.26
C LEU A 141 1.67 -11.47 -13.14
N LYS A 142 2.03 -11.93 -11.94
CA LYS A 142 3.34 -12.56 -11.69
C LYS A 142 3.54 -13.78 -12.57
N LYS A 143 2.50 -14.62 -12.69
CA LYS A 143 2.50 -15.80 -13.56
C LYS A 143 2.67 -15.39 -15.02
N TRP A 144 1.88 -14.42 -15.47
CA TRP A 144 1.94 -13.94 -16.86
C TRP A 144 3.31 -13.39 -17.25
N LEU A 145 4.04 -12.77 -16.32
CA LEU A 145 5.34 -12.16 -16.57
C LEU A 145 6.50 -13.16 -16.66
N ILE A 146 6.44 -14.29 -15.95
CA ILE A 146 7.57 -15.25 -15.87
C ILE A 146 7.50 -16.37 -16.91
N GLU A 147 6.32 -16.61 -17.50
CA GLU A 147 6.14 -17.62 -18.54
C GLU A 147 6.69 -17.15 -19.89
N GLU A 148 6.82 -18.07 -20.86
CA GLU A 148 7.46 -17.81 -22.17
C GLU A 148 6.86 -16.59 -22.91
N LYS A 149 5.57 -16.34 -22.71
CA LYS A 149 4.83 -15.23 -23.33
C LYS A 149 4.92 -13.90 -22.55
N GLY A 150 5.70 -13.84 -21.47
CA GLY A 150 5.80 -12.67 -20.59
C GLY A 150 6.27 -11.39 -21.29
N SER A 151 7.04 -11.50 -22.36
CA SER A 151 7.46 -10.35 -23.18
C SER A 151 6.26 -9.58 -23.79
N LYS A 152 5.20 -10.29 -24.20
CA LYS A 152 3.96 -9.66 -24.73
C LYS A 152 3.23 -8.89 -23.63
N VAL A 153 3.19 -9.46 -22.43
CA VAL A 153 2.56 -8.88 -21.24
C VAL A 153 3.31 -7.63 -20.79
N VAL A 154 4.64 -7.70 -20.71
CA VAL A 154 5.51 -6.54 -20.41
C VAL A 154 5.28 -5.40 -21.41
N LYS A 155 5.23 -5.72 -22.71
CA LYS A 155 4.98 -4.72 -23.75
C LYS A 155 3.61 -4.05 -23.60
N MET A 156 2.59 -4.82 -23.22
CA MET A 156 1.25 -4.28 -22.94
C MET A 156 1.26 -3.37 -21.71
N MET A 157 1.99 -3.74 -20.65
CA MET A 157 2.09 -2.94 -19.42
C MET A 157 2.76 -1.58 -19.63
N GLN A 158 3.75 -1.48 -20.54
CA GLN A 158 4.47 -0.22 -20.79
C GLN A 158 3.57 0.93 -21.24
N GLY A 159 2.42 0.63 -21.87
CA GLY A 159 1.42 1.63 -22.27
C GLY A 159 0.43 2.00 -21.18
N MET A 160 0.49 1.36 -20.01
CA MET A 160 -0.51 1.46 -18.95
C MET A 160 0.03 2.21 -17.73
N LYS A 161 -0.82 3.08 -17.16
CA LYS A 161 -0.64 3.56 -15.78
C LYS A 161 -1.36 2.59 -14.84
N LYS A 162 -2.70 2.59 -14.87
CA LYS A 162 -3.55 1.57 -14.23
C LYS A 162 -3.54 0.32 -15.08
N LEU A 163 -3.40 -0.84 -14.44
CA LEU A 163 -3.44 -2.12 -15.15
C LEU A 163 -4.89 -2.54 -15.44
N GLU A 164 -5.10 -3.09 -16.64
CA GLU A 164 -6.38 -3.68 -17.02
C GLU A 164 -6.22 -5.20 -17.18
N ILE A 165 -7.02 -5.97 -16.45
CA ILE A 165 -6.90 -7.44 -16.40
C ILE A 165 -7.18 -8.05 -17.78
N LYS A 166 -8.24 -7.59 -18.48
CA LYS A 166 -8.66 -8.18 -19.76
C LYS A 166 -7.61 -8.02 -20.86
N PRO A 167 -7.06 -6.81 -21.15
CA PRO A 167 -6.01 -6.68 -22.15
C PRO A 167 -4.72 -7.44 -21.81
N LEU A 168 -4.32 -7.46 -20.52
CA LEU A 168 -3.13 -8.20 -20.08
C LEU A 168 -3.29 -9.71 -20.26
N ARG A 169 -4.44 -10.25 -19.85
CA ARG A 169 -4.79 -11.67 -20.06
C ARG A 169 -4.79 -12.01 -21.55
N LYS A 170 -5.39 -11.16 -22.38
CA LYS A 170 -5.40 -11.36 -23.83
C LYS A 170 -4.00 -11.39 -24.42
N ALA A 171 -3.13 -10.45 -24.03
CA ALA A 171 -1.74 -10.41 -24.47
C ALA A 171 -0.94 -11.66 -24.07
N PHE A 172 -1.28 -12.25 -22.92
CA PHE A 172 -0.70 -13.50 -22.45
C PHE A 172 -1.23 -14.73 -23.21
N GLU A 173 -2.52 -14.76 -23.55
CA GLU A 173 -3.17 -15.91 -24.22
C GLU A 173 -2.88 -15.93 -25.73
N GLU A 174 -2.73 -14.78 -26.37
CA GLU A 174 -2.43 -14.65 -27.81
C GLU A 174 -1.21 -15.51 -28.22
N GLU A 175 -1.38 -16.33 -29.26
CA GLU A 175 -0.33 -17.20 -29.84
C GLU A 175 0.83 -16.39 -30.41
#